data_AF-T0N9W5-F1
#
_entry.id   AF-T0N9W5-F1
#
_cell.length_a   1.000
_cell.length_b   1.000
_cell.length_c   1.000
_cell.angle_alpha   90.00
_cell.angle_beta   90.00
_cell.angle_gamma   90.00
#
_symmetry.space_group_name_H-M   'P 1'
#
loop_
_entity.id
_entity.type
_entity.pdbx_description
1 polymer ?
#
loop_
_entity_poly.entity_id
_entity_poly.type
_entity_poly.pdbx_seq_one_letter_code
_entity_poly.pdbx_strand_id
1 'polypeptide(L)'
;MKIVAVVDEENYVTPLEYGNSIMLIDDESKQIKEYENPGFGSPYGGKERCMQGILSLKPDAIVVKEGVLCPGSYHMSLGKMKYIPVDEEKLDDIMKNLPELKEKAVDELAFEMFRE
;
A
#
# COMPACT_ATOMS: atom_id res chain seq x y z
N MET A 1 3.17 -12.78 -7.62
CA MET A 1 2.77 -11.36 -7.50
C MET A 1 3.21 -10.83 -6.14
N LYS A 2 3.92 -9.70 -6.13
CA LYS A 2 4.39 -8.98 -4.95
C LYS A 2 3.44 -7.83 -4.64
N ILE A 3 2.79 -7.90 -3.48
CA ILE A 3 1.78 -6.95 -3.06
C ILE A 3 2.31 -6.23 -1.83
N VAL A 4 2.18 -4.91 -1.78
CA VAL A 4 2.52 -4.13 -0.59
C VAL A 4 1.30 -3.60 0.12
N ALA A 5 1.36 -3.55 1.45
CA ALA A 5 0.42 -2.82 2.29
C ALA A 5 1.21 -1.96 3.28
N VAL A 6 0.72 -0.75 3.53
CA VAL A 6 1.28 0.12 4.58
C VAL A 6 0.35 0.04 5.79
N VAL A 7 0.91 -0.35 6.93
CA VAL A 7 0.13 -0.64 8.14
C VAL A 7 0.70 0.03 9.38
N ASP A 8 -0.16 0.26 10.36
CA ASP A 8 0.23 0.67 11.71
C ASP A 8 0.64 -0.53 12.60
N GLU A 9 0.90 -0.24 13.88
CA GLU A 9 1.34 -1.22 14.89
C GLU A 9 0.29 -2.29 15.19
N GLU A 10 -0.98 -2.02 14.89
CA GLU A 10 -2.11 -2.92 15.07
C GLU A 10 -2.48 -3.65 13.76
N ASN A 11 -1.66 -3.50 12.71
CA ASN A 11 -1.84 -4.04 11.36
C ASN A 11 -3.07 -3.48 10.61
N TYR A 12 -3.49 -2.26 10.91
CA TYR A 12 -4.49 -1.56 10.10
C TYR A 12 -3.84 -0.89 8.90
N VAL A 13 -4.43 -1.05 7.72
CA VAL A 13 -4.07 -0.28 6.53
C VAL A 13 -4.37 1.19 6.80
N THR A 14 -3.34 2.03 6.66
CA THR A 14 -3.35 3.41 7.13
C THR A 14 -2.62 4.31 6.13
N PRO A 15 -2.81 5.64 6.16
CA PRO A 15 -2.10 6.55 5.27
C PRO A 15 -0.58 6.39 5.34
N LEU A 16 0.08 6.67 4.22
CA LEU A 16 1.48 6.31 4.00
C LEU A 16 2.46 6.84 5.07
N GLU A 17 2.22 8.03 5.61
CA GLU A 17 3.06 8.64 6.64
C GLU A 17 2.76 8.15 8.07
N TYR A 18 1.62 7.50 8.27
CA TYR A 18 1.14 7.03 9.59
C TYR A 18 1.36 5.53 9.81
N GLY A 19 1.66 4.75 8.77
CA GLY A 19 2.05 3.35 8.94
C GLY A 19 3.51 3.24 9.33
N ASN A 20 3.83 2.54 10.41
CA ASN A 20 5.21 2.28 10.80
C ASN A 20 5.87 1.21 9.93
N SER A 21 5.09 0.36 9.28
CA SER A 21 5.58 -0.81 8.54
C SER A 21 5.07 -0.88 7.12
N ILE A 22 5.94 -1.29 6.21
CA ILE A 22 5.60 -1.70 4.83
C ILE A 22 5.66 -3.23 4.79
N MET A 23 4.52 -3.85 4.55
CA MET A 23 4.38 -5.30 4.45
C MET A 23 4.48 -5.71 2.98
N LEU A 24 5.51 -6.45 2.61
CA LEU A 24 5.68 -7.04 1.28
C LEU A 24 5.21 -8.50 1.30
N ILE A 25 4.11 -8.76 0.64
CA ILE A 25 3.47 -10.07 0.51
C ILE A 25 3.85 -10.67 -0.83
N ASP A 26 4.50 -11.82 -0.82
CA ASP A 26 4.80 -12.59 -2.02
C ASP A 26 3.75 -13.70 -2.17
N ASP A 27 2.76 -13.51 -3.03
CA ASP A 27 1.61 -14.42 -3.19
C ASP A 27 2.03 -15.82 -3.68
N GLU A 28 3.16 -15.92 -4.39
CA GLU A 28 3.68 -17.17 -4.97
C GLU A 28 4.36 -18.03 -3.89
N SER A 29 5.23 -17.43 -3.09
CA SER A 29 5.95 -18.12 -2.00
C SER A 29 5.20 -18.10 -0.66
N LYS A 30 4.10 -17.34 -0.56
CA LYS A 30 3.34 -17.08 0.67
C LYS A 30 4.18 -16.47 1.79
N GLN A 31 5.28 -15.80 1.46
CA GLN A 31 6.12 -15.11 2.43
C GLN A 31 5.64 -13.67 2.62
N ILE A 32 5.66 -13.22 3.88
CA ILE A 32 5.44 -11.82 4.25
C ILE A 32 6.76 -11.30 4.82
N LYS A 33 7.24 -10.19 4.27
CA LYS A 33 8.42 -9.47 4.76
C LYS A 33 8.01 -8.09 5.24
N GLU A 34 8.41 -7.77 6.46
CA GLU A 34 8.20 -6.45 7.03
C GLU A 34 9.44 -5.58 6.77
N TYR A 35 9.18 -4.34 6.36
CA TYR A 35 10.20 -3.30 6.20
C TYR A 35 9.79 -2.08 7.02
N GLU A 36 10.76 -1.42 7.63
CA GLU A 36 10.54 -0.13 8.27
C GLU A 36 10.10 0.90 7.23
N ASN A 37 9.08 1.70 7.56
CA ASN A 37 8.63 2.77 6.69
C ASN A 37 9.53 4.01 6.83
N PRO A 38 10.32 4.39 5.80
CA PRO A 38 11.22 5.55 5.85
C PRO A 38 10.50 6.90 5.95
N GLY A 39 9.18 6.92 5.71
CA GLY A 39 8.32 8.08 5.82
C GLY A 39 7.61 8.23 7.16
N PHE A 40 7.63 7.20 8.02
CA PHE A 40 6.85 7.17 9.25
C PHE A 40 7.25 8.30 10.21
N GLY A 41 6.25 9.00 10.74
CA GLY A 41 6.45 10.07 11.73
C GLY A 41 7.18 11.32 11.18
N SER A 42 7.44 11.40 9.87
CA SER A 42 8.10 12.56 9.27
C SER A 42 7.11 13.72 9.12
N PRO A 43 7.37 14.91 9.72
CA PRO A 43 6.45 16.05 9.64
C PRO A 43 6.34 16.68 8.25
N TYR A 44 7.31 16.39 7.36
CA TYR A 44 7.34 16.88 5.98
C TYR A 44 7.81 15.76 5.05
N GLY A 45 7.07 15.53 3.96
CA GLY A 45 7.43 14.56 2.92
C GLY A 45 7.39 13.09 3.33
N GLY A 46 6.70 12.75 4.43
CA GLY A 46 6.56 11.36 4.88
C GLY A 46 5.91 10.47 3.82
N LYS A 47 4.85 10.94 3.17
CA LYS A 47 4.15 10.25 2.08
C LYS A 47 5.07 9.92 0.90
N GLU A 48 5.82 10.92 0.42
CA GLU A 48 6.76 10.74 -0.69
C GLU A 48 7.91 9.79 -0.33
N ARG A 49 8.45 9.88 0.89
CA ARG A 49 9.51 8.97 1.38
C ARG A 49 9.02 7.54 1.48
N CYS A 50 7.85 7.32 2.08
CA CYS A 50 7.20 6.02 2.14
C CYS A 50 7.03 5.45 0.73
N MET A 51 6.46 6.23 -0.19
CA MET A 51 6.24 5.78 -1.56
C MET A 51 7.55 5.49 -2.31
N GLN A 52 8.61 6.27 -2.10
CA GLN A 52 9.94 5.93 -2.65
C GLN A 52 10.47 4.61 -2.09
N GLY A 53 10.31 4.38 -0.78
CA GLY A 53 10.63 3.10 -0.14
C GLY A 53 9.89 1.94 -0.80
N ILE A 54 8.57 2.07 -0.95
CA ILE A 54 7.71 1.10 -1.64
C ILE A 54 8.22 0.82 -3.06
N LEU A 55 8.41 1.86 -3.87
CA LEU A 55 8.84 1.71 -5.27
C LEU A 55 10.22 1.04 -5.40
N SER A 56 11.10 1.20 -4.41
CA SER A 56 12.40 0.53 -4.39
C SER A 56 12.30 -1.00 -4.25
N LEU A 57 11.22 -1.49 -3.63
CA LEU A 57 10.92 -2.91 -3.50
C LEU A 57 10.38 -3.54 -4.80
N LYS A 58 10.05 -2.71 -5.79
CA LYS A 58 9.45 -3.09 -7.08
C LYS A 58 8.24 -4.03 -6.91
N PRO A 59 7.21 -3.61 -6.15
CA PRO A 59 5.98 -4.38 -6.02
C PRO A 59 5.21 -4.39 -7.33
N ASP A 60 4.40 -5.42 -7.51
CA ASP A 60 3.45 -5.51 -8.63
C ASP A 60 2.17 -4.69 -8.33
N ALA A 61 1.77 -4.61 -7.05
CA ALA A 61 0.64 -3.79 -6.62
C ALA A 61 0.73 -3.29 -5.18
N ILE A 62 -0.06 -2.26 -4.88
CA ILE A 62 -0.30 -1.75 -3.53
C ILE A 62 -1.77 -1.92 -3.12
N VAL A 63 -2.00 -2.34 -1.88
CA VAL A 63 -3.31 -2.33 -1.23
C VAL A 63 -3.65 -0.91 -0.80
N VAL A 64 -4.84 -0.44 -1.19
CA VAL A 64 -5.29 0.93 -0.91
C VAL A 64 -6.75 0.96 -0.49
N LYS A 65 -7.07 1.87 0.42
CA LYS A 65 -8.45 2.24 0.78
C LYS A 65 -8.63 3.75 0.63
N GLU A 66 -9.88 4.21 0.67
CA GLU A 66 -10.18 5.64 0.64
C GLU A 66 -9.39 6.39 1.73
N GLY A 67 -8.77 7.52 1.38
CA GLY A 67 -8.02 8.38 2.29
C GLY A 67 -6.59 7.92 2.63
N VAL A 68 -6.14 6.75 2.16
CA VAL A 68 -4.77 6.25 2.44
C VAL A 68 -3.73 6.81 1.49
N LEU A 69 -4.13 7.14 0.26
CA LEU A 69 -3.24 7.66 -0.76
C LEU A 69 -3.61 9.11 -1.06
N CYS A 70 -2.62 9.97 -1.27
CA CYS A 70 -2.83 11.36 -1.71
C CYS A 70 -2.50 11.51 -3.21
N PRO A 71 -2.88 12.63 -3.86
CA PRO A 71 -2.63 12.83 -5.28
C PRO A 71 -1.14 12.76 -5.62
N GLY A 72 -0.28 13.32 -4.76
CA GLY A 72 1.17 13.31 -4.94
C GLY A 72 1.75 11.88 -5.00
N SER A 73 1.41 11.06 -4.01
CA SER A 73 1.85 9.66 -3.97
C SER A 73 1.28 8.83 -5.11
N TYR A 74 0.04 9.10 -5.53
CA TYR A 74 -0.60 8.41 -6.66
C TYR A 74 0.16 8.68 -7.95
N HIS A 75 0.47 9.95 -8.23
CA HIS A 75 1.24 10.32 -9.42
C HIS A 75 2.68 9.77 -9.39
N MET A 76 3.27 9.60 -8.20
CA MET A 76 4.58 8.96 -8.08
C MET A 76 4.56 7.47 -8.44
N SER A 77 3.47 6.75 -8.16
CA SER A 77 3.32 5.31 -8.40
C SER A 77 2.64 4.95 -9.71
N LEU A 78 1.93 5.88 -10.35
CA LEU A 78 1.19 5.65 -11.59
C LEU A 78 2.08 5.03 -12.68
N GLY A 79 1.61 3.91 -13.24
CA GLY A 79 2.33 3.14 -14.27
C GLY A 79 3.53 2.32 -13.76
N LYS A 80 3.84 2.36 -12.45
CA LYS A 80 4.93 1.57 -11.84
C LYS A 80 4.44 0.33 -11.10
N MET A 81 3.20 0.36 -10.63
CA MET A 81 2.52 -0.76 -9.98
C MET A 81 1.00 -0.60 -10.14
N LYS A 82 0.26 -1.68 -9.88
CA LYS A 82 -1.20 -1.67 -9.82
C LYS A 82 -1.71 -1.26 -8.44
N TYR A 83 -3.01 -1.00 -8.35
CA TYR A 83 -3.69 -0.68 -7.11
C TYR A 83 -4.75 -1.72 -6.83
N ILE A 84 -4.81 -2.22 -5.60
CA ILE A 84 -5.82 -3.16 -5.13
C ILE A 84 -6.71 -2.38 -4.15
N PRO A 85 -7.86 -1.85 -4.61
CA PRO A 85 -8.82 -1.22 -3.73
C PRO A 85 -9.45 -2.27 -2.81
N VAL A 86 -9.46 -2.00 -1.51
CA VAL A 86 -10.03 -2.87 -0.48
C VAL A 86 -10.98 -2.10 0.42
N ASP A 87 -11.99 -2.80 0.95
CA ASP A 87 -12.85 -2.29 2.02
C ASP A 87 -12.35 -2.72 3.40
N GLU A 88 -11.53 -3.78 3.44
CA GLU A 88 -10.95 -4.35 4.64
C GLU A 88 -9.92 -3.41 5.28
N GLU A 89 -10.05 -3.22 6.60
CA GLU A 89 -9.17 -2.33 7.33
C GLU A 89 -7.89 -3.01 7.82
N LYS A 90 -7.95 -4.32 8.11
CA LYS A 90 -6.84 -5.07 8.70
C LYS A 90 -6.13 -5.96 7.69
N LEU A 91 -4.82 -6.04 7.84
CA LEU A 91 -3.97 -6.91 7.02
C LEU A 91 -4.41 -8.38 7.06
N ASP A 92 -4.83 -8.87 8.23
CA ASP A 92 -5.26 -10.27 8.39
C ASP A 92 -6.49 -10.61 7.53
N ASP A 93 -7.45 -9.68 7.44
CA ASP A 93 -8.65 -9.87 6.60
C ASP A 93 -8.32 -9.74 5.11
N ILE A 94 -7.44 -8.80 4.75
CA ILE A 94 -6.88 -8.69 3.40
C ILE A 94 -6.17 -9.99 3.00
N MET A 95 -5.39 -10.58 3.90
CA MET A 95 -4.66 -11.83 3.65
C MET A 95 -5.61 -13.01 3.44
N LYS A 96 -6.73 -13.09 4.18
CA LYS A 96 -7.77 -14.12 3.97
C LYS A 96 -8.42 -14.01 2.60
N ASN A 97 -8.70 -12.78 2.15
CA ASN A 97 -9.41 -12.51 0.90
C ASN A 97 -8.47 -12.23 -0.28
N LEU A 98 -7.14 -12.30 -0.08
CA LEU A 98 -6.14 -11.94 -1.07
C LEU A 98 -6.34 -12.57 -2.46
N PRO A 99 -6.75 -13.87 -2.57
CA PRO A 99 -7.01 -14.48 -3.88
C PRO A 99 -8.08 -13.75 -4.70
N GLU A 100 -9.11 -13.23 -4.05
CA GLU A 100 -10.21 -12.49 -4.68
C GLU A 100 -9.85 -11.01 -4.88
N LEU A 101 -9.18 -10.41 -3.89
CA LEU A 101 -8.78 -9.00 -3.93
C LEU A 101 -7.78 -8.71 -5.06
N LYS A 102 -6.83 -9.61 -5.32
CA LYS A 102 -5.84 -9.41 -6.39
C LYS A 102 -6.45 -9.39 -7.79
N GLU A 103 -7.63 -9.98 -7.98
CA GLU A 103 -8.36 -9.90 -9.26
C GLU A 103 -8.97 -8.51 -9.49
N LYS A 104 -9.16 -7.73 -8.43
CA LYS A 104 -9.62 -6.33 -8.47
C LYS A 104 -8.48 -5.33 -8.73
N ALA A 105 -7.26 -5.80 -9.00
CA ALA A 105 -6.12 -4.93 -9.25
C ALA A 105 -6.33 -4.07 -10.50
N VAL A 106 -6.31 -2.76 -10.34
CA VAL A 106 -6.50 -1.77 -11.41
C VAL A 106 -5.21 -0.99 -11.68
N ASP A 107 -5.02 -0.53 -12.92
CA ASP A 107 -3.87 0.31 -13.30
C ASP A 107 -4.06 1.77 -12.88
N GLU A 108 -5.31 2.22 -12.74
CA GLU A 108 -5.68 3.59 -12.37
C GLU A 108 -6.79 3.56 -11.31
N LEU A 109 -6.69 4.48 -10.34
CA LEU A 109 -7.69 4.64 -9.29
C LEU A 109 -8.76 5.66 -9.69
N ALA A 110 -9.97 5.50 -9.16
CA ALA A 110 -10.96 6.57 -9.19
C ALA A 110 -10.49 7.76 -8.35
N PHE A 111 -10.86 8.98 -8.76
CA PHE A 111 -10.44 10.23 -8.09
C PHE A 111 -10.74 10.24 -6.58
N GLU A 112 -11.83 9.61 -6.17
CA GLU A 112 -12.26 9.54 -4.77
C GLU A 112 -11.29 8.76 -3.88
N MET A 113 -10.54 7.82 -4.45
CA MET A 113 -9.60 6.97 -3.70
C MET A 113 -8.32 7.69 -3.29
N PHE A 114 -7.96 8.78 -3.97
CA PHE A 114 -6.70 9.50 -3.73
C PHE A 114 -6.87 11.01 -3.51
N ARG A 115 -8.10 11.48 -3.29
CA ARG A 115 -8.37 12.87 -2.89
C ARG A 115 -8.05 13.07 -1.41
N GLU A 116 -7.56 14.27 -1.07
CA GLU A 116 -7.38 14.74 0.32
C GLU A 116 -8.66 15.34 0.90
#